data_AF-A0A2D5B5D3-F1
#
_entry.id   AF-A0A2D5B5D3-F1
#
_cell.length_a   1.000
_cell.length_b   1.000
_cell.length_c   1.000
_cell.angle_alpha   90.00
_cell.angle_beta   90.00
_cell.angle_gamma   90.00
#
_symmetry.space_group_name_H-M   'P 1'
#
loop_
_entity.id
_entity.type
_entity.pdbx_description
1 polymer ?
#
loop_
_entity_poly.entity_id
_entity_poly.type
_entity_poly.pdbx_seq_one_letter_code
_entity_poly.pdbx_strand_id
1 'polypeptide(L)'
;SNGITDACDIADGTSTDCNDNGIPDECDFIDDCNDNGVSDSCDIANGDSSDNNGNGVPDECECPADINGDTFVNVNDLLALIGAWGQSGPEDINGDGSVGVDDLLFLISAWGPCPN
;
A
#
# COMPACT_ATOMS: atom_id res chain seq x y z
N SER A 1 22.44 -5.25 10.71
CA SER A 1 23.25 -4.47 11.67
C SER A 1 24.70 -4.91 11.65
N ASN A 2 25.57 -4.08 11.07
CA ASN A 2 27.03 -4.24 10.99
C ASN A 2 27.76 -3.66 12.23
N GLY A 3 27.02 -3.06 13.19
CA GLY A 3 27.56 -2.42 14.39
C GLY A 3 27.83 -0.92 14.27
N ILE A 4 27.51 -0.29 13.13
CA ILE A 4 27.48 1.15 12.90
C ILE A 4 26.02 1.63 13.02
N THR A 5 25.81 2.90 13.41
CA THR A 5 24.47 3.50 13.48
C THR A 5 24.02 3.93 12.10
N ASP A 6 22.74 3.76 11.80
CA ASP A 6 22.09 4.09 10.52
C ASP A 6 22.50 5.46 9.94
N ALA A 7 22.49 6.51 10.77
CA ALA A 7 22.92 7.85 10.36
C ALA A 7 24.39 7.95 9.91
N CYS A 8 25.27 7.06 10.39
CA CYS A 8 26.67 6.98 9.94
C CYS A 8 26.80 6.13 8.67
N ASP A 9 26.03 5.04 8.53
CA ASP A 9 26.04 4.20 7.33
C ASP A 9 25.47 4.96 6.10
N ILE A 10 24.46 5.80 6.31
CA ILE A 10 23.93 6.72 5.28
C ILE A 10 24.95 7.82 4.96
N ALA A 11 25.55 8.46 5.98
CA ALA A 11 26.51 9.56 5.78
C ALA A 11 27.81 9.13 5.09
N ASP A 12 28.25 7.88 5.32
CA ASP A 12 29.41 7.29 4.66
C ASP A 12 29.06 6.69 3.28
N GLY A 13 27.79 6.77 2.85
CA GLY A 13 27.31 6.29 1.55
C GLY A 13 27.35 4.77 1.39
N THR A 14 27.36 4.04 2.51
CA THR A 14 27.36 2.57 2.52
C THR A 14 25.96 1.97 2.45
N SER A 15 24.94 2.81 2.67
CA SER A 15 23.51 2.50 2.60
C SER A 15 22.79 3.60 1.83
N THR A 16 21.74 3.23 1.09
CA THR A 16 20.90 4.20 0.37
C THR A 16 19.79 4.68 1.31
N ASP A 17 19.44 5.96 1.26
CA ASP A 17 18.30 6.57 1.95
C ASP A 17 17.72 7.58 0.96
N CYS A 18 16.90 7.07 0.05
CA CYS A 18 16.42 7.87 -1.09
C CYS A 18 15.25 8.78 -0.72
N ASN A 19 14.58 8.53 0.42
CA ASN A 19 13.50 9.34 0.95
C ASN A 19 13.95 10.32 2.06
N ASP A 20 15.25 10.32 2.39
CA ASP A 20 15.92 11.15 3.40
C ASP A 20 15.26 11.04 4.80
N ASN A 21 14.68 9.87 5.15
CA ASN A 21 14.00 9.67 6.42
C ASN A 21 14.95 9.27 7.57
N GLY A 22 16.24 9.05 7.26
CA GLY A 22 17.28 8.66 8.21
C GLY A 22 17.32 7.16 8.53
N ILE A 23 16.53 6.35 7.83
CA ILE A 23 16.52 4.89 7.85
C ILE A 23 17.03 4.43 6.47
N PRO A 24 18.07 3.59 6.39
CA PRO A 24 18.47 2.96 5.14
C PRO A 24 17.31 2.26 4.45
N ASP A 25 17.22 2.33 3.13
CA ASP A 25 16.19 1.65 2.33
C ASP A 25 16.13 0.15 2.66
N GLU A 26 17.29 -0.51 2.78
CA GLU A 26 17.38 -1.92 3.17
C GLU A 26 16.95 -2.23 4.61
N CYS A 27 16.58 -1.20 5.39
CA CYS A 27 16.06 -1.26 6.75
C CYS A 27 14.66 -0.62 6.87
N ASP A 28 14.09 -0.10 5.77
CA ASP A 28 12.81 0.62 5.73
C ASP A 28 11.64 -0.29 5.30
N PHE A 29 11.49 -1.41 6.00
CA PHE A 29 10.52 -2.47 5.66
C PHE A 29 9.06 -2.14 5.97
N ILE A 30 8.78 -0.95 6.52
CA ILE A 30 7.41 -0.54 6.85
C ILE A 30 6.73 0.09 5.63
N ASP A 31 7.53 0.61 4.70
CA ASP A 31 7.10 1.25 3.46
C ASP A 31 7.73 0.50 2.26
N ASP A 32 7.83 -0.84 2.26
CA ASP A 32 8.41 -1.66 1.15
C ASP A 32 7.42 -2.75 0.75
N CYS A 33 6.43 -2.38 -0.07
CA CYS A 33 5.25 -3.21 -0.16
C CYS A 33 5.39 -4.51 -0.97
N ASN A 34 6.45 -4.54 -1.76
CA ASN A 34 6.78 -5.60 -2.69
C ASN A 34 8.00 -6.42 -2.20
N ASP A 35 8.48 -6.15 -0.97
CA ASP A 35 9.62 -6.78 -0.30
C ASP A 35 10.91 -6.77 -1.17
N ASN A 36 11.13 -5.70 -1.95
CA ASN A 36 12.27 -5.63 -2.87
C ASN A 36 13.53 -4.99 -2.24
N GLY A 37 13.40 -4.42 -1.04
CA GLY A 37 14.47 -3.75 -0.29
C GLY A 37 14.68 -2.28 -0.66
N VAL A 38 13.71 -1.67 -1.34
CA VAL A 38 13.64 -0.25 -1.70
C VAL A 38 12.31 0.27 -1.16
N SER A 39 12.29 1.44 -0.53
CA SER A 39 11.02 1.99 -0.05
C SER A 39 10.10 2.37 -1.23
N ASP A 40 8.79 2.23 -1.03
CA ASP A 40 7.70 2.59 -1.92
C ASP A 40 7.88 3.97 -2.56
N SER A 41 8.25 4.95 -1.72
CA SER A 41 8.49 6.32 -2.16
C SER A 41 9.60 6.43 -3.21
N CYS A 42 10.59 5.54 -3.13
CA CYS A 42 11.72 5.48 -4.03
C CYS A 42 11.45 4.60 -5.24
N ASP A 43 10.71 3.52 -5.08
CA ASP A 43 10.18 2.73 -6.19
C ASP A 43 9.34 3.62 -7.14
N ILE A 44 8.47 4.48 -6.59
CA ILE A 44 7.72 5.47 -7.37
C ILE A 44 8.67 6.48 -8.03
N ALA A 45 9.63 7.03 -7.29
CA ALA A 45 10.54 8.06 -7.81
C ALA A 45 11.47 7.54 -8.93
N ASN A 46 11.87 6.27 -8.84
CA ASN A 46 12.71 5.59 -9.83
C ASN A 46 11.89 5.04 -11.02
N GLY A 47 10.56 4.94 -10.85
CA GLY A 47 9.65 4.39 -11.85
C GLY A 47 9.62 2.87 -11.90
N ASP A 48 10.05 2.21 -10.83
CA ASP A 48 10.00 0.77 -10.63
C ASP A 48 8.58 0.33 -10.23
N SER A 49 7.85 1.17 -9.49
CA SER A 49 6.42 1.00 -9.21
C SER A 49 5.58 2.14 -9.76
N SER A 50 4.33 1.83 -10.12
CA SER A 50 3.38 2.82 -10.64
C SER A 50 2.66 3.51 -9.49
N ASP A 51 2.40 4.81 -9.60
CA ASP A 51 1.46 5.57 -8.77
C ASP A 51 0.59 6.39 -9.71
N ASN A 52 -0.42 5.73 -10.30
CA ASN A 52 -1.21 6.33 -11.37
C ASN A 52 -2.17 7.40 -10.86
N ASN A 53 -2.52 7.36 -9.56
CA ASN A 53 -3.44 8.32 -8.95
C ASN A 53 -2.73 9.44 -8.16
N GLY A 54 -1.41 9.34 -7.97
CA GLY A 54 -0.56 10.36 -7.35
C GLY A 54 -0.74 10.45 -5.84
N ASN A 55 -1.15 9.37 -5.17
CA ASN A 55 -1.40 9.38 -3.73
C ASN A 55 -0.14 9.06 -2.90
N GLY A 56 0.97 8.72 -3.53
CA GLY A 56 2.24 8.39 -2.89
C GLY A 56 2.34 6.95 -2.37
N VAL A 57 1.36 6.11 -2.68
CA VAL A 57 1.34 4.67 -2.41
C VAL A 57 1.42 3.96 -3.77
N PRO A 58 2.34 3.00 -3.98
CA PRO A 58 2.39 2.33 -5.25
C PRO A 58 1.08 1.56 -5.54
N ASP A 59 0.65 1.54 -6.79
CA ASP A 59 -0.60 0.91 -7.25
C ASP A 59 -0.67 -0.59 -6.85
N GLU A 60 0.49 -1.26 -6.77
CA GLU A 60 0.59 -2.66 -6.33
C GLU A 60 0.42 -2.85 -4.82
N CYS A 61 0.60 -1.78 -4.04
CA CYS A 61 0.38 -1.72 -2.61
C CYS A 61 -1.06 -1.32 -2.25
N GLU A 62 -1.83 -0.84 -3.22
CA GLU A 62 -3.19 -0.38 -2.96
C GLU A 62 -4.12 -1.54 -2.60
N CYS A 63 -4.89 -1.31 -1.54
CA CYS A 63 -5.86 -2.28 -1.04
C CYS A 63 -7.27 -1.64 -0.93
N PRO A 64 -7.89 -1.23 -2.05
CA PRO A 64 -9.16 -0.51 -2.01
C PRO A 64 -10.34 -1.34 -1.46
N ALA A 65 -10.17 -2.67 -1.36
CA ALA A 65 -11.15 -3.57 -0.77
C ALA A 65 -11.07 -3.67 0.78
N ASP A 66 -10.04 -3.12 1.42
CA ASP A 66 -9.99 -2.93 2.88
C ASP A 66 -10.74 -1.66 3.25
N ILE A 67 -12.06 -1.80 3.31
CA ILE A 67 -13.00 -0.70 3.52
C ILE A 67 -12.88 -0.16 4.94
N ASN A 68 -12.52 -1.00 5.91
CA ASN A 68 -12.49 -0.63 7.32
C ASN A 68 -11.10 -0.15 7.80
N GLY A 69 -10.05 -0.35 6.98
CA GLY A 69 -8.69 0.11 7.22
C GLY A 69 -7.96 -0.71 8.27
N ASP A 70 -8.27 -1.99 8.42
CA ASP A 70 -7.62 -2.90 9.37
C ASP A 70 -6.49 -3.74 8.77
N THR A 71 -6.09 -3.45 7.53
CA THR A 71 -5.07 -4.14 6.71
C THR A 71 -5.47 -5.55 6.25
N PHE A 72 -6.75 -5.92 6.39
CA PHE A 72 -7.25 -7.22 5.96
C PHE A 72 -8.59 -7.10 5.25
N VAL A 73 -8.65 -7.53 3.99
CA VAL A 73 -9.92 -7.75 3.29
C VAL A 73 -10.59 -9.00 3.84
N ASN A 74 -11.64 -8.81 4.64
CA ASN A 74 -12.30 -9.89 5.34
C ASN A 74 -13.83 -9.69 5.46
N VAL A 75 -14.45 -10.41 6.40
CA VAL A 75 -15.90 -10.35 6.59
C VAL A 75 -16.37 -8.97 7.06
N ASN A 76 -15.53 -8.20 7.75
CA ASN A 76 -15.86 -6.86 8.19
C ASN A 76 -16.02 -5.92 6.99
N ASP A 77 -15.16 -6.03 5.98
CA ASP A 77 -15.24 -5.26 4.73
C ASP A 77 -16.44 -5.70 3.90
N LEU A 78 -16.69 -7.00 3.83
CA LEU A 78 -17.89 -7.53 3.17
C LEU A 78 -19.18 -6.97 3.81
N LEU A 79 -19.21 -6.88 5.14
CA LEU A 79 -20.35 -6.31 5.86
C LEU A 79 -20.48 -4.80 5.63
N ALA A 80 -19.37 -4.07 5.53
CA ALA A 80 -19.36 -2.66 5.17
C ALA A 80 -19.91 -2.44 3.75
N LEU A 81 -19.40 -3.21 2.77
CA LEU A 81 -19.85 -3.17 1.37
C LEU A 81 -21.35 -3.44 1.24
N ILE A 82 -21.86 -4.52 1.86
CA ILE A 82 -23.29 -4.84 1.81
C ILE A 82 -24.14 -3.77 2.52
N GLY A 83 -23.60 -3.14 3.56
CA GLY A 83 -24.26 -2.02 4.26
C GLY A 83 -24.45 -0.77 3.38
N ALA A 84 -23.58 -0.57 2.39
CA ALA A 84 -23.60 0.57 1.47
C ALA A 84 -24.25 0.26 0.10
N TRP A 85 -24.91 -0.89 -0.06
CA TRP A 85 -25.41 -1.35 -1.36
C TRP A 85 -26.29 -0.32 -2.09
N GLY A 86 -25.97 -0.04 -3.35
CA GLY A 86 -26.63 0.95 -4.20
C GLY A 86 -26.38 2.40 -3.83
N GLN A 87 -25.49 2.68 -2.88
CA GLN A 87 -24.98 4.03 -2.60
C GLN A 87 -23.72 4.30 -3.45
N SER A 88 -23.21 5.53 -3.38
CA SER A 88 -21.84 5.88 -3.75
C SER A 88 -21.02 6.04 -2.48
N GLY A 89 -19.75 5.63 -2.45
CA GLY A 89 -18.94 5.73 -1.23
C GLY A 89 -17.56 5.08 -1.39
N PRO A 90 -16.77 5.00 -0.31
CA PRO A 90 -15.52 4.23 -0.31
C PRO A 90 -15.75 2.74 -0.61
N GLU A 91 -16.98 2.23 -0.44
CA GLU A 91 -17.37 0.87 -0.79
C GLU A 91 -17.58 0.65 -2.31
N ASP A 92 -17.58 1.73 -3.12
CA ASP A 92 -17.60 1.70 -4.59
C ASP A 92 -16.15 1.54 -5.06
N ILE A 93 -15.67 0.31 -4.99
CA ILE A 93 -14.28 -0.09 -5.19
C ILE A 93 -13.86 0.12 -6.65
N ASN A 94 -14.78 -0.12 -7.60
CA ASN A 94 -14.47 0.03 -9.03
C ASN A 94 -14.66 1.47 -9.54
N GLY A 95 -15.26 2.35 -8.74
CA GLY A 95 -15.48 3.77 -9.05
C GLY A 95 -16.53 4.00 -10.14
N ASP A 96 -17.49 3.10 -10.34
CA ASP A 96 -18.52 3.22 -11.37
C ASP A 96 -19.71 4.10 -10.97
N GLY A 97 -19.73 4.55 -9.71
CA GLY A 97 -20.74 5.42 -9.13
C GLY A 97 -21.81 4.67 -8.33
N SER A 98 -21.69 3.34 -8.16
CA SER A 98 -22.62 2.55 -7.37
C SER A 98 -22.00 1.30 -6.75
N VAL A 99 -22.19 1.13 -5.43
CA VAL A 99 -21.84 -0.11 -4.73
C VAL A 99 -22.76 -1.25 -5.20
N GLY A 100 -22.17 -2.27 -5.81
CA GLY A 100 -22.92 -3.37 -6.42
C GLY A 100 -22.18 -4.70 -6.49
N VAL A 101 -22.63 -5.53 -7.43
CA VAL A 101 -22.08 -6.87 -7.61
C VAL A 101 -20.64 -6.81 -8.12
N ASP A 102 -20.31 -5.82 -8.94
CA ASP A 102 -18.95 -5.68 -9.46
C ASP A 102 -17.97 -5.36 -8.31
N ASP A 103 -18.32 -4.46 -7.38
CA ASP A 103 -17.51 -4.20 -6.17
C ASP A 103 -17.40 -5.43 -5.27
N LEU A 104 -18.49 -6.19 -5.12
CA LEU A 104 -18.44 -7.46 -4.38
C LEU A 104 -17.45 -8.46 -5.00
N LEU A 105 -17.39 -8.52 -6.34
CA LEU A 105 -16.44 -9.38 -7.04
C LEU A 105 -15.00 -8.88 -6.86
N PHE A 106 -14.78 -7.56 -6.89
CA PHE A 106 -13.48 -6.97 -6.54
C PHE A 106 -13.06 -7.33 -5.11
N LEU A 107 -13.95 -7.13 -4.12
CA LEU A 107 -13.67 -7.45 -2.72
C LEU A 107 -13.30 -8.91 -2.52
N ILE A 108 -14.07 -9.84 -3.08
CA ILE A 108 -13.78 -11.28 -2.94
C ILE A 108 -12.48 -11.66 -3.66
N SER A 109 -12.12 -10.97 -4.75
CA SER A 109 -10.84 -11.21 -5.43
C SER A 109 -9.62 -10.78 -4.62
N ALA A 110 -9.79 -9.83 -3.69
CA ALA A 110 -8.75 -9.29 -2.83
C ALA A 110 -8.73 -9.91 -1.42
N TRP A 111 -9.49 -10.99 -1.17
CA TRP A 111 -9.68 -11.56 0.16
C TRP A 111 -8.36 -12.01 0.82
N GLY A 112 -8.04 -11.45 1.99
CA GLY A 112 -6.80 -11.73 2.69
C GLY A 112 -6.11 -10.47 3.25
N PRO A 113 -4.84 -10.58 3.68
CA PRO A 113 -4.04 -9.41 4.05
C PRO A 113 -3.81 -8.52 2.83
N CYS A 114 -3.78 -7.21 3.07
CA CYS A 114 -3.26 -6.25 2.11
C CYS A 114 -1.74 -6.42 1.93
N PRO A 115 -1.16 -5.99 0.80
CA PRO A 115 0.28 -5.75 0.71
C PRO A 115 0.70 -4.79 1.84
N ASN A 116 1.79 -5.11 2.54
CA ASN A 116 2.48 -4.16 3.45
C ASN A 116 3.75 -3.80 2.75
#